data_AF-A0A4Y8Z1E1-F1
#
_entry.id   AF-A0A4Y8Z1E1-F1
#
_cell.length_a   1.000
_cell.length_b   1.000
_cell.length_c   1.000
_cell.angle_alpha   90.00
_cell.angle_beta   90.00
_cell.angle_gamma   90.00
#
_symmetry.space_group_name_H-M   'P 1'
#
loop_
_entity.id
_entity.type
_entity.pdbx_description
1 polymer ?
#
loop_
_entity_poly.entity_id
_entity_poly.type
_entity_poly.pdbx_seq_one_letter_code
_entity_poly.pdbx_strand_id
1 'polypeptide(L)'
;MFDAYARILYTLSVAPHPTSENPVAPSRDQLASVLEVLTRNTTTPNDCWYAVWEGNTALDDIRDAAPTANIAGYQYFLLRGPVARATDTLGGLSPNLWWPADHSWCMAQHFDFPSAYFGGTADTVADLVALTDIESRPVRIEQIVTASHNEHND
;
A
#
# COMPACT_ATOMS: atom_id res chain seq x y z
N MET A 1 -13.32 2.92 -11.04
CA MET A 1 -12.70 4.20 -10.63
C MET A 1 -13.24 4.51 -9.26
N PHE A 2 -12.40 4.94 -8.32
CA PHE A 2 -12.82 5.23 -6.95
C PHE A 2 -13.36 6.66 -6.85
N ASP A 3 -14.18 6.91 -5.83
CA ASP A 3 -14.81 8.22 -5.61
C ASP A 3 -13.80 9.24 -5.07
N ALA A 4 -12.84 8.79 -4.27
CA ALA A 4 -11.81 9.64 -3.67
C ALA A 4 -10.46 8.93 -3.57
N TYR A 5 -9.40 9.73 -3.43
CA TYR A 5 -8.02 9.26 -3.33
C TYR A 5 -7.27 9.97 -2.21
N ALA A 6 -6.38 9.25 -1.54
CA ALA A 6 -5.50 9.79 -0.52
C ALA A 6 -4.06 9.35 -0.77
N ARG A 7 -3.10 10.20 -0.39
CA ARG A 7 -1.69 9.82 -0.24
C ARG A 7 -1.41 9.66 1.25
N ILE A 8 -0.87 8.51 1.61
CA ILE A 8 -0.36 8.19 2.94
C ILE A 8 1.16 8.28 2.86
N LEU A 9 1.75 9.09 3.73
CA LEU A 9 3.19 9.16 3.93
C LEU A 9 3.55 8.26 5.10
N TYR A 10 4.41 7.30 4.83
CA TYR A 10 4.94 6.47 5.89
C TYR A 10 6.03 7.26 6.61
N THR A 11 5.84 7.50 7.90
CA THR A 11 6.93 8.05 8.70
C THR A 11 8.00 6.96 8.80
N LEU A 12 9.13 7.22 8.16
CA LEU A 12 10.31 6.38 8.23
C LEU A 12 10.71 6.25 9.71
N SER A 13 10.69 5.03 10.26
CA SER A 13 11.26 4.81 11.59
C SER A 13 12.76 5.03 11.48
N VAL A 14 13.24 6.16 12.02
CA VAL A 14 14.67 6.40 12.16
C VAL A 14 15.18 5.44 13.22
N ALA A 15 15.75 4.31 12.80
CA ALA A 15 16.58 3.52 13.68
C ALA A 15 17.70 4.43 14.23
N PRO A 16 18.08 4.32 15.52
CA PRO A 16 19.07 5.22 16.13
C PRO A 16 20.46 5.17 15.47
N HIS A 17 20.72 4.24 14.54
CA HIS A 17 21.87 4.23 13.63
C HIS A 17 21.43 3.71 12.23
N PRO A 18 21.25 4.56 11.21
CA PRO A 18 20.93 4.11 9.86
C PRO A 18 22.19 3.57 9.17
N THR A 19 22.23 2.25 8.92
CA THR A 19 23.10 1.69 7.88
C THR A 19 22.32 1.60 6.57
N SER A 20 23.02 1.79 5.45
CA SER A 20 22.50 1.79 4.06
C SER A 20 21.78 0.49 3.63
N GLU A 21 21.64 -0.50 4.51
CA GLU A 21 21.26 -1.87 4.21
C GLU A 21 19.89 -2.29 4.79
N ASN A 22 19.20 -1.41 5.54
CA ASN A 22 17.86 -1.73 6.04
C ASN A 22 16.78 -1.04 5.19
N PRO A 23 15.90 -1.81 4.52
CA PRO A 23 14.69 -1.26 3.93
C PRO A 23 13.87 -0.59 5.03
N VAL A 24 13.52 0.66 4.82
CA VAL A 24 12.72 1.40 5.78
C VAL A 24 11.28 0.91 5.70
N ALA A 25 10.87 0.11 6.67
CA ALA A 25 9.48 -0.35 6.78
C ALA A 25 8.64 0.69 7.54
N PRO A 26 7.37 0.91 7.14
CA PRO A 26 6.43 1.71 7.91
C PRO A 26 6.29 1.20 9.35
N SER A 27 6.06 2.12 10.30
CA SER A 27 5.79 1.75 11.69
C SER A 27 4.60 0.78 11.74
N ARG A 28 4.77 -0.35 12.44
CA ARG A 28 3.72 -1.37 12.59
C ARG A 28 2.45 -0.80 13.23
N ASP A 29 2.59 0.19 14.10
CA ASP A 29 1.48 0.83 14.81
C ASP A 29 0.62 1.69 13.86
N GLN A 30 1.25 2.43 12.95
CA GLN A 30 0.56 3.24 11.93
C GLN A 30 -0.25 2.39 10.97
N LEU A 31 0.31 1.24 10.58
CA LEU A 31 -0.38 0.31 9.70
C LEU A 31 -1.58 -0.32 10.42
N ALA A 32 -1.54 -0.53 11.73
CA ALA A 32 -2.65 -1.12 12.47
C ALA A 32 -3.93 -0.27 12.38
N SER A 33 -3.85 1.05 12.60
CA SER A 33 -5.00 1.96 12.48
C SER A 33 -5.54 2.03 11.05
N VAL A 34 -4.64 2.04 10.06
CA VAL A 34 -5.01 1.95 8.64
C VAL A 34 -5.78 0.66 8.38
N LEU A 35 -5.26 -0.49 8.82
CA LEU A 35 -5.92 -1.79 8.63
C LEU A 35 -7.29 -1.85 9.29
N GLU A 36 -7.47 -1.22 10.45
CA GLU A 36 -8.75 -1.15 11.13
C GLU A 36 -9.79 -0.40 10.28
N VAL A 37 -9.43 0.76 9.72
CA VAL A 37 -10.29 1.52 8.80
C VAL A 37 -10.60 0.69 7.55
N LEU A 38 -9.59 0.07 6.93
CA LEU A 38 -9.77 -0.72 5.71
C LEU A 38 -10.66 -1.94 5.93
N THR A 39 -10.51 -2.62 7.06
CA THR A 39 -11.28 -3.82 7.43
C THR A 39 -12.75 -3.48 7.65
N ARG A 40 -13.06 -2.31 8.24
CA ARG A 40 -14.44 -1.83 8.43
C ARG A 40 -15.11 -1.39 7.12
N ASN A 41 -14.31 -0.91 6.18
CA ASN A 41 -14.77 -0.39 4.89
C ASN A 41 -14.77 -1.44 3.76
N THR A 42 -14.89 -2.73 4.11
CA THR A 42 -15.08 -3.83 3.15
C THR A 42 -16.08 -4.86 3.69
N THR A 43 -16.82 -5.46 2.78
CA THR A 43 -17.68 -6.63 3.04
C THR A 43 -16.91 -7.95 3.01
N THR A 44 -15.66 -7.94 2.50
CA THR A 44 -14.82 -9.13 2.33
C THR A 44 -13.46 -9.01 3.05
N PRO A 45 -13.42 -8.78 4.38
CA PRO A 45 -12.16 -8.53 5.11
C PRO A 45 -11.22 -9.75 5.18
N ASN A 46 -11.75 -10.96 5.01
CA ASN A 46 -10.96 -12.19 5.00
C ASN A 46 -10.43 -12.56 3.60
N ASP A 47 -10.72 -11.72 2.61
CA ASP A 47 -10.55 -12.03 1.22
C ASP A 47 -10.01 -10.81 0.46
N CYS A 48 -8.70 -10.62 0.58
CA CYS A 48 -7.91 -9.55 0.00
C CYS A 48 -6.89 -10.13 -0.97
N TRP A 49 -6.76 -9.48 -2.12
CA TRP A 49 -5.73 -9.75 -3.10
C TRP A 49 -4.49 -8.92 -2.79
N TYR A 50 -3.33 -9.52 -2.96
CA TYR A 50 -2.02 -8.88 -2.83
C TYR A 50 -1.25 -9.10 -4.12
N ALA A 51 -0.73 -8.02 -4.69
CA ALA A 51 0.13 -8.07 -5.87
C ALA A 51 1.58 -7.75 -5.45
N VAL A 52 2.49 -8.66 -5.73
CA VAL A 52 3.94 -8.47 -5.50
C VAL A 52 4.65 -8.54 -6.84
N TRP A 53 5.54 -7.60 -7.12
CA TRP A 53 6.18 -7.49 -8.42
C TRP A 53 7.03 -8.74 -8.75
N GLU A 54 6.79 -9.31 -9.92
CA GLU A 54 7.37 -10.59 -10.37
C GLU A 54 8.89 -10.50 -10.68
N GLY A 55 9.40 -9.27 -10.86
CA GLY A 55 10.81 -9.01 -11.12
C GLY A 55 11.73 -9.21 -9.91
N ASN A 56 11.18 -9.51 -8.73
CA ASN A 56 11.97 -9.84 -7.55
C ASN A 56 12.26 -11.34 -7.46
N THR A 57 13.52 -11.72 -7.28
CA THR A 57 13.97 -13.12 -7.20
C THR A 57 13.65 -13.80 -5.87
N ALA A 58 13.29 -13.04 -4.82
CA ALA A 58 12.93 -13.60 -3.51
C ALA A 58 11.68 -14.50 -3.54
N LEU A 59 10.92 -14.47 -4.65
CA LEU A 59 9.69 -15.25 -4.85
C LEU A 59 9.81 -16.27 -5.99
N ASP A 60 11.03 -16.66 -6.39
CA ASP A 60 11.22 -17.65 -7.47
C ASP A 60 10.56 -18.99 -7.16
N ASP A 61 10.48 -19.39 -5.89
CA ASP A 61 9.82 -20.65 -5.46
C ASP A 61 8.34 -20.72 -5.81
N ILE A 62 7.65 -19.58 -5.96
CA ILE A 62 6.23 -19.52 -6.30
C ILE A 62 5.98 -19.20 -7.78
N ARG A 63 7.03 -18.94 -8.57
CA ARG A 63 6.93 -18.42 -9.94
C ARG A 63 6.09 -19.29 -10.87
N ASP A 64 6.24 -20.60 -10.77
CA ASP A 64 5.53 -21.57 -11.63
C ASP A 64 4.11 -21.88 -11.15
N ALA A 65 3.78 -21.55 -9.90
CA ALA A 65 2.52 -21.94 -9.25
C ALA A 65 1.58 -20.77 -8.96
N ALA A 66 2.12 -19.56 -8.76
CA ALA A 66 1.35 -18.39 -8.42
C ALA A 66 0.64 -17.82 -9.64
N PRO A 67 -0.66 -17.47 -9.55
CA PRO A 67 -1.33 -16.73 -10.60
C PRO A 67 -0.65 -15.36 -10.79
N THR A 68 -0.56 -14.90 -12.03
CA THR A 68 0.03 -13.59 -12.37
C THR A 68 -0.99 -12.68 -13.04
N ALA A 69 -0.78 -11.37 -12.91
CA ALA A 69 -1.56 -10.36 -13.61
C ALA A 69 -0.69 -9.21 -14.10
N ASN A 70 -1.04 -8.68 -15.28
CA ASN A 70 -0.48 -7.43 -15.79
C ASN A 70 -1.29 -6.26 -15.23
N ILE A 71 -0.66 -5.39 -14.44
CA ILE A 71 -1.29 -4.20 -13.88
C ILE A 71 -0.41 -3.01 -14.23
N ALA A 72 -0.97 -2.04 -14.96
CA ALA A 72 -0.28 -0.82 -15.38
C ALA A 72 1.08 -1.07 -16.08
N GLY A 73 1.21 -2.18 -16.83
CA GLY A 73 2.42 -2.52 -17.57
C GLY A 73 3.44 -3.36 -16.80
N TYR A 74 3.18 -3.67 -15.53
CA TYR A 74 4.04 -4.52 -14.70
C TYR A 74 3.37 -5.87 -14.44
N GLN A 75 4.17 -6.95 -14.44
CA GLN A 75 3.74 -8.28 -14.04
C GLN A 75 3.84 -8.43 -12.52
N TYR A 76 2.77 -8.92 -11.90
CA TYR A 76 2.71 -9.19 -10.47
C TYR A 76 2.29 -10.64 -10.22
N PHE A 77 2.87 -11.25 -9.18
CA PHE A 77 2.31 -12.42 -8.53
C PHE A 77 1.10 -12.00 -7.70
N LEU A 78 0.00 -12.72 -7.85
CA LEU A 78 -1.21 -12.53 -7.08
C LEU A 78 -1.28 -13.55 -5.94
N LEU A 79 -1.44 -13.02 -4.74
CA LEU A 79 -1.64 -13.78 -3.51
C LEU A 79 -2.97 -13.37 -2.91
N ARG A 80 -3.49 -14.21 -2.01
CA ARG A 80 -4.81 -14.00 -1.41
C ARG A 80 -4.78 -14.31 0.08
N GLY A 81 -5.40 -13.47 0.88
CA GLY A 81 -5.43 -13.63 2.33
C GLY A 81 -6.29 -12.56 3.01
N PRO A 82 -6.43 -12.60 4.35
CA PRO A 82 -7.20 -11.61 5.08
C PRO A 82 -6.47 -10.26 5.15
N VAL A 83 -7.20 -9.16 5.12
CA VAL A 83 -6.68 -7.77 5.16
C VAL A 83 -5.62 -7.57 6.24
N ALA A 84 -5.80 -8.21 7.41
CA ALA A 84 -4.86 -8.17 8.53
C ALA A 84 -3.41 -8.58 8.19
N ARG A 85 -3.20 -9.35 7.11
CA ARG A 85 -1.86 -9.75 6.62
C ARG A 85 -1.22 -8.75 5.68
N ALA A 86 -1.85 -7.62 5.38
CA ALA A 86 -1.26 -6.63 4.45
C ALA A 86 0.05 -6.01 4.98
N THR A 87 0.31 -6.12 6.29
CA THR A 87 1.57 -5.71 6.92
C THR A 87 2.62 -6.80 6.96
N ASP A 88 2.27 -8.02 6.58
CA ASP A 88 3.23 -9.13 6.52
C ASP A 88 4.11 -8.96 5.29
N THR A 89 5.35 -9.43 5.40
CA THR A 89 6.26 -9.50 4.26
C THR A 89 6.36 -10.94 3.76
N LEU A 90 6.32 -11.11 2.44
CA LEU A 90 6.56 -12.40 1.79
C LEU A 90 7.98 -12.40 1.21
N GLY A 91 8.85 -13.27 1.71
CA GLY A 91 10.27 -13.28 1.28
C GLY A 91 10.98 -11.95 1.58
N GLY A 92 10.53 -11.21 2.60
CA GLY A 92 11.03 -9.86 2.91
C GLY A 92 10.40 -8.74 2.08
N LEU A 93 9.45 -9.03 1.18
CA LEU A 93 8.79 -8.04 0.33
C LEU A 93 7.41 -7.69 0.85
N SER A 94 7.12 -6.39 0.90
CA SER A 94 5.77 -5.88 1.10
C SER A 94 4.97 -5.94 -0.21
N PRO A 95 3.65 -6.14 -0.17
CA PRO A 95 2.81 -6.11 -1.37
C PRO A 95 2.86 -4.73 -2.03
N ASN A 96 3.01 -4.67 -3.35
CA ASN A 96 2.96 -3.41 -4.09
C ASN A 96 1.53 -2.88 -4.20
N LEU A 97 0.56 -3.77 -4.38
CA LEU A 97 -0.85 -3.42 -4.47
C LEU A 97 -1.65 -4.38 -3.62
N TRP A 98 -2.72 -3.91 -2.99
CA TRP A 98 -3.72 -4.80 -2.41
C TRP A 98 -5.11 -4.20 -2.38
N TRP A 99 -6.11 -5.07 -2.51
CA TRP A 99 -7.52 -4.70 -2.58
C TRP A 99 -8.41 -5.89 -2.15
N PRO A 100 -9.54 -5.63 -1.48
CA PRO A 100 -10.49 -6.67 -1.10
C PRO A 100 -11.24 -7.21 -2.33
N ALA A 101 -11.76 -8.43 -2.25
CA ALA A 101 -12.48 -9.08 -3.34
C ALA A 101 -13.77 -8.35 -3.77
N ASP A 102 -14.35 -7.54 -2.89
CA ASP A 102 -15.48 -6.64 -3.22
C ASP A 102 -15.07 -5.32 -3.90
N HIS A 103 -13.76 -5.11 -4.10
CA HIS A 103 -13.17 -3.93 -4.75
C HIS A 103 -13.59 -2.60 -4.10
N SER A 104 -13.93 -2.58 -2.82
CA SER A 104 -14.38 -1.36 -2.13
C SER A 104 -13.27 -0.30 -1.98
N TRP A 105 -12.01 -0.73 -2.01
CA TRP A 105 -10.84 0.14 -1.98
C TRP A 105 -9.62 -0.52 -2.64
N CYS A 106 -8.55 0.23 -2.87
CA CYS A 106 -7.26 -0.29 -3.32
C CYS A 106 -6.13 0.55 -2.71
N MET A 107 -5.09 -0.12 -2.23
CA MET A 107 -3.86 0.52 -1.79
C MET A 107 -2.72 0.16 -2.74
N ALA A 108 -1.92 1.15 -3.12
CA ALA A 108 -0.79 1.05 -4.01
C ALA A 108 0.43 1.67 -3.35
N GLN A 109 1.47 0.88 -3.11
CA GLN A 109 2.75 1.34 -2.62
C GLN A 109 3.88 0.89 -3.54
N HIS A 110 4.94 1.69 -3.59
CA HIS A 110 6.10 1.40 -4.41
C HIS A 110 7.34 1.46 -3.53
N PHE A 111 8.23 0.48 -3.66
CA PHE A 111 9.41 0.34 -2.78
C PHE A 111 10.36 1.54 -2.85
N ASP A 112 10.43 2.21 -4.00
CA ASP A 112 11.24 3.43 -4.17
C ASP A 112 10.64 4.70 -3.54
N PHE A 113 9.36 4.68 -3.13
CA PHE A 113 8.67 5.87 -2.64
C PHE A 113 8.25 5.70 -1.18
N PRO A 114 8.47 6.71 -0.31
CA PRO A 114 8.04 6.68 1.09
C PRO A 114 6.52 6.95 1.23
N SER A 115 5.73 6.67 0.20
CA SER A 115 4.32 7.00 0.14
C SER A 115 3.49 5.87 -0.47
N ALA A 116 2.33 5.61 0.11
CA ALA A 116 1.28 4.81 -0.50
C ALA A 116 0.16 5.71 -1.02
N TYR A 117 -0.48 5.27 -2.10
CA TYR A 117 -1.71 5.81 -2.61
C TYR A 117 -2.85 4.90 -2.22
N PHE A 118 -3.96 5.51 -1.84
CA PHE A 118 -5.19 4.84 -1.50
C PHE A 118 -6.31 5.38 -2.39
N GLY A 119 -7.11 4.48 -2.94
CA GLY A 119 -8.37 4.81 -3.61
C GLY A 119 -9.51 4.08 -2.93
N GLY A 120 -10.62 4.78 -2.68
CA GLY A 120 -11.79 4.21 -2.04
C GLY A 120 -13.00 5.13 -2.13
N THR A 121 -14.01 4.88 -1.31
CA THR A 121 -15.13 5.82 -1.16
C THR A 121 -14.68 7.12 -0.50
N ALA A 122 -15.45 8.20 -0.69
CA ALA A 122 -15.17 9.47 -0.03
C ALA A 122 -15.15 9.34 1.51
N ASP A 123 -16.05 8.54 2.07
CA ASP A 123 -16.13 8.29 3.52
C ASP A 123 -14.89 7.54 4.01
N THR A 124 -14.47 6.49 3.30
CA THR A 124 -13.24 5.75 3.66
C THR A 124 -11.99 6.62 3.58
N VAL A 125 -11.91 7.51 2.58
CA VAL A 125 -10.81 8.48 2.48
C VAL A 125 -10.84 9.49 3.62
N ALA A 126 -12.02 9.99 3.99
CA ALA A 126 -12.16 10.90 5.12
C ALA A 126 -11.76 10.25 6.45
N ASP A 127 -12.15 9.00 6.68
CA ASP A 127 -11.75 8.20 7.85
C ASP A 127 -10.23 8.05 7.91
N LEU A 128 -9.60 7.73 6.77
CA LEU A 128 -8.14 7.61 6.66
C LEU A 128 -7.42 8.93 6.94
N VAL A 129 -7.93 10.05 6.42
CA VAL A 129 -7.36 11.39 6.63
C VAL A 129 -7.56 11.90 8.06
N ALA A 130 -8.57 11.40 8.77
CA ALA A 130 -8.81 11.73 10.17
C ALA A 130 -7.87 11.01 11.15
N LEU A 131 -7.13 9.99 10.70
CA LEU A 131 -6.14 9.30 11.51
C LEU A 131 -4.95 10.22 11.83
N THR A 132 -4.71 10.47 13.12
CA THR A 132 -3.65 11.38 13.58
C THR A 132 -2.29 10.70 13.74
N ASP A 133 -2.27 9.38 13.75
CA ASP A 133 -1.06 8.56 13.87
C ASP A 133 -0.33 8.40 12.53
N ILE A 134 -0.99 8.65 11.40
CA ILE A 134 -0.40 8.67 10.06
C ILE A 134 -0.40 10.07 9.46
N GLU A 135 0.62 10.38 8.66
CA GLU A 135 0.57 11.58 7.82
C GLU A 135 -0.15 11.23 6.52
N SER A 136 -1.38 11.70 6.35
CA SER A 136 -2.15 11.44 5.14
C SER A 136 -2.85 12.70 4.64
N ARG A 137 -3.13 12.76 3.33
CA ARG A 137 -3.87 13.86 2.73
C ARG A 137 -4.62 13.44 1.48
N PRO A 138 -5.77 14.09 1.19
CA PRO A 138 -6.48 13.85 -0.06
C PRO A 138 -5.61 14.28 -1.26
N VAL A 139 -5.74 13.54 -2.36
CA VAL A 139 -5.07 13.85 -3.64
C VAL A 139 -6.07 13.81 -4.78
N ARG A 140 -5.81 14.58 -5.84
CA ARG A 140 -6.59 14.52 -7.08
C ARG A 140 -6.03 13.43 -8.00
N ILE A 141 -6.90 12.82 -8.82
CA ILE A 141 -6.50 11.79 -9.80
C ILE A 141 -5.40 12.26 -10.75
N GLU A 142 -5.39 13.54 -11.10
CA GLU A 142 -4.41 14.16 -12.00
C GLU A 142 -3.12 14.62 -11.31
N GLN A 143 -2.99 14.39 -10.00
CA GLN A 143 -1.85 14.86 -9.23
C GLN A 143 -0.64 13.96 -9.48
N ILE A 144 0.23 14.39 -10.39
CA ILE A 144 1.52 13.76 -10.66
C ILE A 144 2.46 14.08 -9.51
N VAL A 145 3.04 13.05 -8.91
CA VAL A 145 4.15 13.18 -7.96
C VAL A 145 5.40 12.71 -8.66
N THR A 146 6.32 13.64 -8.91
CA THR A 146 7.69 13.31 -9.30
C THR A 146 8.51 13.04 -8.04
N ALA A 147 9.57 12.23 -8.15
CA ALA A 147 10.48 11.93 -7.04
C ALA A 147 11.26 13.16 -6.50
N SER A 148 10.96 14.35 -7.01
CA SER A 148 11.55 15.61 -6.53
C SER A 148 10.82 16.07 -5.26
N HIS A 149 11.58 16.17 -4.18
CA HIS A 149 11.19 16.78 -2.91
C HIS A 149 10.51 18.14 -3.10
N ASN A 150 9.48 18.41 -2.29
CA ASN A 150 8.91 19.71 -1.91
C ASN A 150 9.00 20.84 -2.94
N GLU A 151 7.94 21.04 -3.72
CA GLU A 151 7.49 22.41 -4.02
C GLU A 151 5.97 22.47 -3.85
N HIS A 152 5.54 23.19 -2.80
CA HIS A 152 4.21 23.79 -2.74
C HIS A 152 4.17 24.83 -3.86
N ASN A 153 3.22 24.73 -4.78
CA ASN A 153 2.81 25.89 -5.56
C ASN A 153 1.60 26.52 -4.87
N ASP A 154 1.81 27.72 -4.35
CA ASP A 154 0.77 28.71 -4.04
C ASP A 154 0.00 29.11 -5.31
#